data_AF-A0AAV6XKS0-F1
#
_entry.id   AF-A0AAV6XKS0-F1
#
_cell.length_a   1.000
_cell.length_b   1.000
_cell.length_c   1.000
_cell.angle_alpha   90.00
_cell.angle_beta   90.00
_cell.angle_gamma   90.00
#
_symmetry.space_group_name_H-M   'P 1'
#
loop_
_entity.id
_entity.type
_entity.pdbx_description
1 polymer ?
#
loop_
_entity_poly.entity_id
_entity_poly.type
_entity_poly.pdbx_seq_one_letter_code
_entity_poly.pdbx_strand_id
1 'polypeptide(L)' 'MSTSEENASYEKWDRSNRVSLKIIKGSITFDIRGGVEDSDNANTHLASVEEQIPTSSKAHATTLITNKVK' A
#
# COMPACT_ATOMS: atom_id res chain seq x y z
N MET A 1 -24.55 27.99 -2.11
CA MET A 1 -23.21 28.56 -2.37
C MET A 1 -22.07 27.66 -1.88
N SER A 2 -22.32 26.46 -1.33
CA SER A 2 -21.25 25.59 -0.79
C SER A 2 -20.72 24.53 -1.77
N THR A 3 -21.32 24.37 -2.94
CA THR A 3 -21.06 23.22 -3.83
C THR A 3 -19.82 23.37 -4.69
N SER A 4 -19.39 24.58 -5.06
CA SER A 4 -18.26 24.77 -5.98
C SER A 4 -16.90 24.62 -5.30
N GLU A 5 -16.74 25.15 -4.09
CA GLU A 5 -15.47 25.08 -3.35
C GLU A 5 -15.23 23.68 -2.76
N GLU A 6 -16.29 23.01 -2.31
CA GLU A 6 -16.23 21.63 -1.84
C GLU A 6 -15.84 20.67 -2.97
N ASN A 7 -16.43 20.86 -4.17
CA ASN A 7 -16.06 20.07 -5.36
C ASN A 7 -14.60 20.29 -5.77
N ALA A 8 -14.12 21.54 -5.78
CA ALA A 8 -12.72 21.83 -6.12
C ALA A 8 -11.74 21.24 -5.09
N SER A 9 -12.12 21.28 -3.81
CA SER A 9 -11.33 20.68 -2.73
C SER A 9 -11.27 19.15 -2.85
N TYR A 10 -12.40 18.52 -3.16
CA TYR A 10 -12.48 17.09 -3.40
C TYR A 10 -11.66 16.66 -4.62
N GLU A 11 -11.75 17.38 -5.74
CA GLU A 11 -10.98 17.06 -6.95
C GLU A 11 -9.46 17.14 -6.71
N LYS A 12 -9.02 18.16 -5.95
CA LYS A 12 -7.62 18.29 -5.56
C LYS A 12 -7.18 17.15 -4.65
N TRP A 13 -8.02 16.75 -3.70
CA TRP A 13 -7.78 15.60 -2.82
C TRP A 13 -7.69 14.30 -3.63
N ASP A 14 -8.65 14.04 -4.53
CA ASP A 14 -8.70 12.83 -5.37
C ASP A 14 -7.46 12.72 -6.25
N ARG A 15 -7.07 13.81 -6.91
CA ARG A 15 -5.84 13.84 -7.72
C ARG A 15 -4.61 13.48 -6.89
N SER A 16 -4.49 14.06 -5.69
CA SER A 16 -3.36 13.78 -4.79
C SER A 16 -3.37 12.33 -4.33
N ASN A 17 -4.53 11.82 -3.96
CA ASN A 17 -4.76 10.45 -3.56
C ASN A 17 -4.36 9.44 -4.66
N ARG A 18 -4.79 9.68 -5.91
CA ARG A 18 -4.42 8.84 -7.07
C ARG A 18 -2.92 8.83 -7.37
N VAL A 19 -2.24 9.96 -7.22
CA VAL A 19 -0.78 10.04 -7.38
C VAL A 19 -0.08 9.24 -6.27
N SER A 20 -0.49 9.42 -5.02
CA SER A 20 0.06 8.67 -3.88
C SER A 20 -0.11 7.16 -4.04
N LEU A 21 -1.29 6.70 -4.49
CA LEU A 21 -1.53 5.28 -4.77
C LEU A 21 -0.53 4.70 -5.78
N LYS A 22 -0.26 5.42 -6.88
CA LYS A 22 0.72 4.97 -7.87
C LYS A 22 2.13 4.88 -7.29
N ILE A 23 2.51 5.84 -6.45
CA ILE A 23 3.82 5.84 -5.79
C ILE A 23 3.92 4.66 -4.82
N ILE A 24 2.94 4.46 -3.94
CA ILE A 24 2.92 3.36 -2.98
C ILE A 24 2.97 2.01 -3.72
N LYS A 25 2.06 1.77 -4.67
CA LYS A 25 1.99 0.53 -5.46
C LYS A 25 3.27 0.25 -6.25
N GLY A 26 3.95 1.29 -6.72
CA GLY A 26 5.24 1.17 -7.42
C GLY A 26 6.44 0.94 -6.49
N SER A 27 6.31 1.26 -5.20
CA SER A 27 7.40 1.19 -4.22
C SER A 27 7.38 -0.10 -3.39
N ILE A 28 6.27 -0.84 -3.39
CA ILE A 28 6.17 -2.13 -2.70
C ILE A 28 6.85 -3.25 -3.48
N THR A 29 7.51 -4.16 -2.76
CA THR A 29 8.12 -5.36 -3.34
C THR A 29 7.06 -6.41 -3.67
N PHE A 30 7.42 -7.35 -4.57
CA PHE A 30 6.52 -8.42 -5.00
C PHE A 30 6.04 -9.29 -3.82
N ASP A 31 6.91 -9.56 -2.84
CA ASP A 31 6.61 -10.41 -1.68
C ASP A 31 5.53 -9.81 -0.77
N ILE A 32 5.37 -8.48 -0.76
CA ILE A 32 4.33 -7.79 -0.01
C ILE A 32 3.07 -7.65 -0.87
N ARG A 33 3.24 -7.38 -2.17
CA ARG A 33 2.15 -7.10 -3.11
C ARG A 33 1.07 -8.19 -3.14
N GLY A 34 1.46 -9.47 -3.05
CA GLY A 34 0.50 -10.57 -3.07
C GLY A 34 -0.42 -10.65 -1.84
N GLY A 35 -0.04 -9.99 -0.73
CA GLY A 35 -0.80 -9.99 0.51
C GLY A 35 -1.58 -8.70 0.76
N VAL A 36 -1.49 -7.69 -0.10
CA VAL A 36 -2.14 -6.39 0.10
C VAL A 36 -3.36 -6.29 -0.81
N GLU A 37 -4.53 -6.03 -0.22
CA GLU A 37 -5.76 -5.76 -0.97
C GLU A 37 -5.70 -4.42 -1.71
N ASP A 38 -6.38 -4.32 -2.84
CA ASP A 38 -6.46 -3.07 -3.58
C ASP A 38 -7.40 -2.08 -2.87
N SER A 39 -7.08 -0.79 -2.95
CA SER A 39 -7.87 0.29 -2.37
C SER A 39 -7.76 1.56 -3.21
N ASP A 40 -8.89 2.27 -3.31
CA ASP A 40 -8.97 3.59 -3.93
C ASP A 40 -8.55 4.72 -2.98
N ASN A 41 -8.19 4.42 -1.74
CA ASN A 41 -7.67 5.39 -0.78
C ASN A 41 -6.20 5.08 -0.44
N ALA A 42 -5.32 6.05 -0.68
CA ALA A 42 -3.89 5.92 -0.45
C ALA A 42 -3.54 5.62 1.01
N ASN A 43 -4.28 6.18 1.97
CA ASN A 43 -4.02 5.97 3.40
C ASN A 43 -4.42 4.55 3.81
N THR A 44 -5.60 4.09 3.39
CA THR A 44 -6.03 2.71 3.62
C THR A 44 -5.06 1.72 2.99
N HIS A 45 -4.64 1.96 1.74
CA HIS A 45 -3.68 1.08 1.07
C HIS A 45 -2.32 1.05 1.78
N LEU A 46 -1.84 2.21 2.26
CA LEU A 46 -0.59 2.29 3.03
C LEU A 46 -0.67 1.50 4.33
N ALA A 47 -1.78 1.60 5.07
CA ALA A 47 -1.98 0.84 6.30
C ALA A 47 -1.93 -0.68 6.06
N SER A 48 -2.56 -1.16 4.98
CA SER A 48 -2.49 -2.57 4.59
C SER A 48 -1.08 -3.01 4.20
N VAL A 49 -0.30 -2.14 3.55
CA VAL A 49 1.12 -2.41 3.26
C VAL A 49 1.91 -2.55 4.57
N GLU A 50 1.74 -1.63 5.51
CA GLU A 50 2.44 -1.64 6.80
C GLU A 50 2.12 -2.91 7.61
N GLU A 51 0.87 -3.36 7.59
CA GLU A 51 0.43 -4.59 8.26
C GLU A 51 1.10 -5.86 7.69
N GLN A 52 1.41 -5.87 6.39
CA GLN A 52 1.98 -7.05 5.72
C GLN A 52 3.51 -7.12 5.79
N ILE A 53 4.21 -6.03 6.12
CA ILE A 53 5.68 -6.01 6.27
C ILE A 53 6.18 -7.07 7.27
N PRO A 54 5.63 -7.19 8.50
CA PRO A 54 6.06 -8.21 9.46
C PRO A 54 5.83 -9.63 8.95
N THR A 55 4.73 -9.88 8.23
CA THR A 55 4.39 -11.20 7.68
C THR A 55 5.40 -11.61 6.60
N SER A 56 5.72 -10.70 5.67
CA SER A 56 6.73 -10.93 4.63
C SER A 56 8.12 -11.18 5.22
N SER A 57 8.52 -10.39 6.23
CA SER A 57 9.81 -10.57 6.93
C SER A 57 9.93 -11.93 7.62
N LYS A 58 8.87 -12.39 8.29
CA LYS A 58 8.83 -13.72 8.91
C LYS A 58 8.95 -14.83 7.86
N ALA A 59 8.20 -14.75 6.76
CA ALA A 59 8.24 -15.73 5.70
C ALA A 59 9.67 -15.86 5.12
N HIS A 60 10.32 -14.73 4.83
CA HIS A 60 11.72 -14.68 4.39
C HIS A 60 12.67 -15.36 5.38
N ALA A 61 12.56 -15.04 6.67
CA ALA A 61 13.40 -15.63 7.70
C ALA A 61 13.21 -17.16 7.80
N THR A 62 11.97 -17.65 7.76
CA THR A 62 11.67 -19.09 7.75
C THR A 62 12.30 -19.77 6.54
N THR A 63 12.14 -19.22 5.34
CA THR A 63 12.75 -19.75 4.12
C THR A 63 14.28 -19.85 4.24
N LEU A 64 14.93 -18.83 4.79
CA LEU A 64 16.39 -18.86 5.00
C LEU A 64 16.82 -19.94 6.00
N ILE A 65 16.08 -20.12 7.11
CA ILE A 65 16.37 -21.15 8.11
C ILE A 65 16.21 -22.54 7.48
N THR A 66 15.09 -22.81 6.81
CA THR A 66 14.83 -24.11 6.19
C THR A 66 15.88 -24.45 5.13
N ASN A 67 16.31 -23.46 4.35
CA ASN A 67 17.35 -23.65 3.33
C ASN A 67 18.76 -23.86 3.92
N LYS A 68 18.99 -23.52 5.20
CA LYS A 68 20.26 -23.77 5.91
C LYS A 68 20.30 -25.08 6.70
N VAL A 69 19.18 -25.80 6.78
CA VAL A 69 19.08 -27.12 7.44
C VAL A 69 19.24 -28.25 6.40
N LYS A 70 19.80 -27.95 5.23
CA LYS A 70 20.12 -28.89 4.16
C LYS A 70 21.62 -28.82 3.86
#